data_AF-A0A3D1KKV7-F1
#
_entry.id   AF-A0A3D1KKV7-F1
#
_cell.length_a   1.000
_cell.length_b   1.000
_cell.length_c   1.000
_cell.angle_alpha   90.00
_cell.angle_beta   90.00
_cell.angle_gamma   90.00
#
_symmetry.space_group_name_H-M   'P 1'
#
loop_
_entity.id
_entity.type
_entity.pdbx_description
1 polymer ?
#
loop_
_entity_poly.entity_id
_entity_poly.type
_entity_poly.pdbx_seq_one_letter_code
_entity_poly.pdbx_strand_id
1 'polypeptide(L)'
;MDLHALKKELQRVKKLGFVLTHRVGDTGIGKTLEDLLHIKENNIPLHDIAGVAELKAYRRNAKSMLTLFTLEPLPKGGDRDRMLLDNFGYSKRANGRSKELHSTLSCKRYNNQSLKLSVAEDKIRVQGKGKRLNIYWDVKSVRKKFDDK
;
A
#
# COMPACT_ATOMS: atom_id res chain seq x y z
N MET A 1 -2.30 3.74 -23.44
CA MET A 1 -2.12 5.21 -23.45
C MET A 1 -0.63 5.48 -23.28
N ASP A 2 -0.03 6.36 -24.09
CA ASP A 2 1.36 6.81 -23.89
C ASP A 2 1.44 8.05 -22.98
N LEU A 3 2.65 8.52 -22.65
CA LEU A 3 2.86 9.66 -21.76
C LEU A 3 2.35 10.99 -22.33
N HIS A 4 2.38 11.18 -23.65
CA HIS A 4 1.91 12.40 -24.28
C HIS A 4 0.38 12.49 -24.24
N ALA A 5 -0.29 11.37 -24.54
CA ALA A 5 -1.72 11.22 -24.40
C ALA A 5 -2.15 11.40 -22.93
N LEU A 6 -1.43 10.80 -21.99
CA LEU A 6 -1.70 10.97 -20.55
C LEU A 6 -1.61 12.43 -20.12
N LYS A 7 -0.58 13.15 -20.57
CA LYS A 7 -0.43 14.59 -20.27
C LYS A 7 -1.63 15.39 -20.79
N LYS A 8 -2.11 15.11 -22.00
CA LYS A 8 -3.30 15.77 -22.57
C LYS A 8 -4.56 15.46 -21.76
N GLU A 9 -4.76 14.20 -21.40
CA GLU A 9 -5.91 13.77 -20.60
C GLU A 9 -5.89 14.39 -19.20
N LEU A 10 -4.74 14.46 -18.53
CA LEU A 10 -4.62 15.13 -17.23
C LEU A 10 -4.92 16.63 -17.32
N GLN A 11 -4.56 17.31 -18.42
CA GLN A 11 -4.97 18.70 -18.65
C GLN A 11 -6.48 18.83 -18.89
N ARG A 12 -7.11 17.88 -19.58
CA ARG A 12 -8.57 17.84 -19.73
C ARG A 12 -9.23 17.66 -18.36
N VAL A 13 -8.77 16.70 -17.56
CA VAL A 13 -9.27 16.43 -16.20
C VAL A 13 -9.14 17.67 -15.32
N LYS A 14 -8.01 18.38 -15.37
CA LYS A 14 -7.81 19.64 -14.64
C LYS A 14 -8.86 20.70 -14.99
N LYS A 15 -9.27 20.80 -16.25
CA LYS A 15 -10.27 21.78 -16.73
C LYS A 15 -11.70 21.47 -16.24
N LEU A 16 -11.99 20.23 -15.82
CA LEU A 16 -13.29 19.88 -15.26
C LEU A 16 -13.56 20.53 -13.89
N GLY A 17 -12.53 21.02 -13.21
CA GLY A 17 -12.65 21.58 -11.86
C GLY A 17 -12.94 20.49 -10.82
N PHE A 18 -13.95 20.71 -9.98
CA PHE A 18 -14.34 19.74 -8.96
C PHE A 18 -15.23 18.64 -9.57
N VAL A 19 -14.79 17.39 -9.40
CA VAL A 19 -15.52 16.21 -9.86
C VAL A 19 -16.05 15.44 -8.66
N LEU A 20 -17.30 14.99 -8.73
CA LEU A 20 -17.90 14.13 -7.72
C LEU A 20 -17.15 12.79 -7.67
N THR A 21 -16.92 12.26 -6.47
CA THR A 21 -16.25 10.96 -6.32
C THR A 21 -17.06 9.83 -6.95
N HIS A 22 -16.39 8.93 -7.67
CA HIS A 22 -17.03 7.74 -8.26
C HIS A 22 -17.12 6.57 -7.28
N ARG A 23 -16.48 6.68 -6.10
CA ARG A 23 -16.51 5.66 -5.05
C ARG A 23 -16.49 6.33 -3.68
N VAL A 24 -17.26 5.78 -2.74
CA VAL A 24 -17.27 6.23 -1.34
C VAL A 24 -15.98 5.78 -0.64
N GLY A 25 -15.41 6.65 0.18
CA GLY A 25 -14.24 6.35 1.02
C GLY A 25 -12.90 6.80 0.42
N ASP A 26 -11.81 6.41 1.08
CA ASP A 26 -10.47 6.94 0.81
C ASP A 26 -9.95 6.62 -0.60
N THR A 27 -10.31 5.43 -1.12
CA THR A 27 -9.94 4.96 -2.47
C THR A 27 -10.67 5.69 -3.59
N GLY A 28 -11.65 6.53 -3.26
CA GLY A 28 -12.43 7.30 -4.23
C GLY A 28 -11.58 8.22 -5.11
N ILE A 29 -10.49 8.80 -4.59
CA ILE A 29 -9.64 9.70 -5.38
C ILE A 29 -8.89 8.97 -6.51
N GLY A 30 -8.36 7.78 -6.24
CA GLY A 30 -7.70 6.95 -7.24
C GLY A 30 -8.71 6.46 -8.27
N LYS A 31 -9.82 5.88 -7.80
CA LYS A 31 -10.89 5.37 -8.66
C LYS A 31 -11.47 6.44 -9.59
N THR A 32 -11.72 7.63 -9.06
CA THR A 32 -12.24 8.76 -9.86
C THR A 32 -11.25 9.16 -10.96
N LEU A 33 -9.94 9.22 -10.64
CA LEU A 33 -8.93 9.54 -11.64
C LEU A 33 -8.80 8.46 -12.72
N GLU A 34 -8.80 7.19 -12.33
CA GLU A 34 -8.77 6.05 -13.27
C GLU A 34 -9.95 6.11 -14.25
N ASP A 35 -11.17 6.29 -13.74
CA ASP A 35 -12.38 6.36 -14.57
C ASP A 35 -12.35 7.57 -15.51
N LEU A 36 -11.88 8.73 -15.02
CA LEU A 36 -11.74 9.93 -15.84
C LEU A 36 -10.70 9.76 -16.95
N LEU A 37 -9.69 8.91 -16.76
CA LEU A 37 -8.67 8.57 -17.76
C LEU A 37 -9.05 7.33 -18.58
N HIS A 38 -10.23 6.76 -18.37
CA HIS A 38 -10.71 5.51 -18.99
C HIS A 38 -9.78 4.30 -18.74
N ILE A 39 -9.12 4.28 -17.59
CA ILE A 39 -8.29 3.16 -17.13
C ILE A 39 -9.20 2.19 -16.35
N LYS A 40 -9.28 0.95 -16.82
CA LYS A 40 -10.03 -0.10 -16.09
C LYS A 40 -9.23 -0.56 -14.88
N GLU A 41 -9.83 -0.40 -13.71
CA GLU A 41 -9.32 -0.95 -12.46
C GLU A 41 -9.03 -2.46 -12.60
N ASN A 42 -7.85 -2.87 -12.20
CA ASN A 42 -7.42 -4.26 -12.23
C ASN A 42 -6.45 -4.54 -11.07
N ASN A 43 -6.28 -5.82 -10.72
CA ASN A 43 -5.36 -6.26 -9.67
C ASN A 43 -4.04 -6.80 -10.24
N ILE A 44 -3.74 -6.49 -11.50
CA ILE A 44 -2.54 -7.00 -12.18
C ILE A 44 -1.35 -6.17 -11.68
N PRO A 45 -0.24 -6.81 -11.26
CA PRO A 45 0.93 -6.11 -10.75
C PRO A 45 1.77 -5.52 -11.89
N LEU A 46 1.15 -4.75 -12.78
CA LEU A 46 1.78 -4.04 -13.88
C LEU A 46 1.52 -2.53 -13.73
N HIS A 47 2.26 -1.76 -14.51
CA HIS A 47 2.08 -0.33 -14.70
C HIS A 47 0.68 0.00 -15.26
N ASP A 48 0.03 1.05 -14.74
CA ASP A 48 -1.28 1.52 -15.21
C ASP A 48 -1.22 2.10 -16.63
N ILE A 49 -0.07 2.67 -17.00
CA ILE A 49 0.14 3.37 -18.27
C ILE A 49 1.02 2.51 -19.16
N ALA A 50 0.43 1.58 -19.91
CA ALA A 50 1.07 0.82 -21.01
C ALA A 50 2.51 0.33 -20.75
N GLY A 51 2.86 -0.06 -19.53
CA GLY A 51 4.21 -0.51 -19.19
C GLY A 51 5.27 0.58 -19.00
N VAL A 52 4.89 1.86 -18.99
CA VAL A 52 5.83 3.00 -18.90
C VAL A 52 5.73 3.79 -17.60
N ALA A 53 4.59 3.75 -16.89
CA ALA A 53 4.41 4.46 -15.62
C ALA A 53 3.24 3.91 -14.79
N GLU A 54 3.39 3.96 -13.46
CA GLU A 54 2.30 3.81 -12.49
C GLU A 54 1.59 5.15 -12.27
N LEU A 55 0.27 5.11 -12.15
CA LEU A 55 -0.57 6.25 -11.82
C LEU A 55 -0.94 6.22 -10.33
N LYS A 56 -0.57 7.28 -9.59
CA LYS A 56 -0.98 7.45 -8.19
C LYS A 56 -1.71 8.77 -7.99
N ALA A 57 -2.86 8.72 -7.32
CA ALA A 57 -3.61 9.91 -6.92
C ALA A 57 -3.42 10.19 -5.43
N TYR A 58 -3.16 11.45 -5.07
CA TYR A 58 -2.95 11.88 -3.69
C TYR A 58 -3.55 13.26 -3.46
N ARG A 59 -4.20 13.48 -2.32
CA ARG A 59 -4.79 14.77 -1.95
C ARG A 59 -3.67 15.70 -1.49
N ARG A 60 -3.53 16.88 -2.11
CA ARG A 60 -2.43 17.84 -1.82
C ARG A 60 -2.20 18.12 -0.32
N ASN A 61 -3.29 18.25 0.45
CA ASN A 61 -3.22 18.59 1.87
C ASN A 61 -3.30 17.36 2.80
N ALA A 62 -3.27 16.14 2.25
CA ALA A 62 -3.22 14.94 3.09
C ALA A 62 -1.88 14.87 3.84
N LYS A 63 -1.93 14.28 5.04
CA LYS A 63 -0.75 14.01 5.87
C LYS A 63 -0.37 12.52 5.86
N SER A 64 -1.14 11.68 5.17
CA SER A 64 -0.91 10.25 5.07
C SER A 64 0.28 9.95 4.17
N MET A 65 0.88 8.77 4.30
CA MET A 65 1.93 8.35 3.37
C MET A 65 1.33 8.01 2.00
N LEU A 66 2.13 8.15 0.95
CA LEU A 66 1.82 7.60 -0.37
C LEU A 66 2.16 6.11 -0.40
N THR A 67 1.16 5.26 -0.62
CA THR A 67 1.39 3.82 -0.80
C THR A 67 2.01 3.56 -2.17
N LEU A 68 3.23 3.02 -2.20
CA LEU A 68 3.89 2.62 -3.45
C LEU A 68 3.29 1.31 -3.99
N PHE A 69 3.39 0.24 -3.21
CA PHE A 69 2.85 -1.07 -3.55
C PHE A 69 2.53 -1.88 -2.30
N THR A 70 1.79 -2.98 -2.48
CA THR A 70 1.58 -4.00 -1.46
C THR A 70 2.35 -5.26 -1.84
N LEU A 71 2.97 -5.89 -0.84
CA LEU A 71 3.67 -7.16 -1.01
C LEU A 71 3.48 -8.00 0.25
N GLU A 72 2.99 -9.22 0.09
CA GLU A 72 2.79 -10.13 1.21
C GLU A 72 4.15 -10.66 1.73
N PRO A 73 4.41 -10.67 3.06
CA PRO A 73 5.62 -11.27 3.61
C PRO A 73 5.60 -12.80 3.59
N LEU A 74 6.75 -13.41 3.83
CA LEU A 74 6.91 -14.83 4.12
C LEU A 74 6.92 -15.09 5.63
N PRO A 75 6.43 -16.28 6.07
CA PRO A 75 5.65 -17.24 5.29
C PRO A 75 4.28 -16.65 4.90
N LYS A 76 3.67 -17.14 3.82
CA LYS A 76 2.36 -16.64 3.37
C LYS A 76 1.22 -17.11 4.28
N GLY A 77 0.17 -16.30 4.39
CA GLY A 77 -1.13 -16.72 4.90
C GLY A 77 -1.31 -16.84 6.43
N GLY A 78 -2.38 -17.57 6.79
CA GLY A 78 -3.20 -17.35 7.98
C GLY A 78 -2.52 -17.52 9.34
N ASP A 79 -1.59 -18.45 9.51
CA ASP A 79 -0.96 -18.66 10.82
C ASP A 79 -0.02 -17.51 11.19
N ARG A 80 0.67 -16.93 10.20
CA ARG A 80 1.47 -15.71 10.37
C ARG A 80 0.59 -14.56 10.84
N ASP A 81 -0.53 -14.34 10.15
CA ASP A 81 -1.43 -13.22 10.43
C ASP A 81 -2.13 -13.38 11.78
N ARG A 82 -2.56 -14.60 12.11
CA ARG A 82 -3.10 -14.94 13.43
C ARG A 82 -2.08 -14.70 14.53
N MET A 83 -0.83 -15.15 14.35
CA MET A 83 0.25 -14.92 15.30
C MET A 83 0.51 -13.41 15.50
N LEU A 84 0.47 -12.61 14.44
CA LEU A 84 0.59 -11.15 14.54
C LEU A 84 -0.58 -10.53 15.33
N LEU A 85 -1.81 -10.92 14.99
CA LEU A 85 -3.01 -10.42 15.67
C LEU A 85 -3.06 -10.85 17.15
N ASP A 86 -2.64 -12.06 17.48
CA ASP A 86 -2.68 -12.57 18.86
C ASP A 86 -1.61 -11.93 19.76
N ASN A 87 -0.43 -11.63 19.22
CA ASN A 87 0.66 -11.04 20.02
C ASN A 87 0.67 -9.51 20.01
N PHE A 88 0.18 -8.87 18.94
CA PHE A 88 0.33 -7.41 18.74
C PHE A 88 -0.98 -6.71 18.38
N GLY A 89 -2.04 -7.45 18.05
CA GLY A 89 -3.35 -6.90 17.72
C GLY A 89 -4.07 -6.34 18.94
N TYR A 90 -5.13 -5.58 18.65
CA TYR A 90 -5.95 -4.93 19.67
C TYR A 90 -7.43 -4.96 19.25
N SER A 91 -8.33 -4.90 20.23
CA SER A 91 -9.79 -4.94 20.06
C SER A 91 -10.38 -3.62 20.56
N LYS A 92 -10.34 -2.56 19.74
CA LYS A 92 -10.69 -1.20 20.23
C LYS A 92 -11.60 -0.38 19.32
N ARG A 93 -12.22 -0.98 18.30
CA ARG A 93 -13.10 -0.23 17.40
C ARG A 93 -14.52 -0.78 17.46
N ALA A 94 -15.50 0.11 17.49
CA ALA A 94 -16.92 -0.21 17.29
C ALA A 94 -17.18 -0.53 15.80
N ASN A 95 -16.44 -1.50 15.25
CA ASN A 95 -16.49 -1.91 13.85
C ASN A 95 -16.82 -3.40 13.69
N GLY A 96 -17.22 -4.07 14.77
CA GLY A 96 -17.58 -5.50 14.78
C GLY A 96 -16.42 -6.48 14.63
N ARG A 97 -15.16 -6.02 14.61
CA ARG A 97 -13.99 -6.92 14.51
C ARG A 97 -13.52 -7.37 15.89
N SER A 98 -13.22 -8.66 16.02
CA SER A 98 -12.70 -9.25 17.26
C SER A 98 -11.27 -8.79 17.59
N LYS A 99 -10.40 -8.66 16.57
CA LYS A 99 -9.04 -8.10 16.66
C LYS A 99 -8.67 -7.40 15.36
N GLU A 100 -7.81 -6.39 15.47
CA GLU A 100 -7.17 -5.72 14.33
C GLU A 100 -5.72 -5.34 14.65
N LEU A 101 -4.91 -5.17 13.61
CA LEU A 101 -3.54 -4.67 13.73
C LEU A 101 -3.26 -3.68 12.60
N HIS A 102 -3.32 -2.39 12.93
CA HIS A 102 -2.87 -1.32 12.06
C HIS A 102 -1.61 -0.69 12.67
N SER A 103 -0.46 -0.92 12.03
CA SER A 103 0.82 -0.50 12.60
C SER A 103 1.78 -0.03 11.51
N THR A 104 2.36 1.16 11.68
CA THR A 104 3.43 1.68 10.82
C THR A 104 4.77 1.35 11.46
N LEU A 105 5.61 0.60 10.74
CA LEU A 105 6.91 0.17 11.23
C LEU A 105 8.03 1.00 10.57
N SER A 106 9.14 1.16 11.28
CA SER A 106 10.36 1.79 10.76
C SER A 106 11.59 1.01 11.21
N CYS A 107 12.75 1.26 10.59
CA CYS A 107 14.01 0.66 11.03
C CYS A 107 14.62 1.35 12.26
N LYS A 108 14.15 2.56 12.60
CA LYS A 108 14.78 3.42 13.61
C LYS A 108 14.41 3.03 15.03
N ARG A 109 13.14 2.69 15.27
CA ARG A 109 12.62 2.41 16.61
C ARG A 109 11.44 1.44 16.57
N TYR A 110 11.23 0.78 17.70
CA TYR A 110 9.96 0.10 17.98
C TYR A 110 8.83 1.13 18.11
N ASN A 111 7.67 0.80 17.55
CA ASN A 111 6.46 1.60 17.69
C ASN A 111 5.67 1.20 18.95
N ASN A 112 4.47 1.76 19.12
CA ASN A 112 3.57 1.49 20.25
C ASN A 112 3.03 0.04 20.30
N GLN A 113 3.03 -0.70 19.17
CA GLN A 113 2.78 -2.14 19.17
C GLN A 113 4.04 -2.96 19.41
N SER A 114 5.16 -2.33 19.81
CA SER A 114 6.44 -3.01 20.02
C SER A 114 6.97 -3.73 18.78
N LEU A 115 6.67 -3.20 17.59
CA LEU A 115 7.13 -3.70 16.29
C LEU A 115 8.13 -2.72 15.65
N LYS A 116 9.13 -3.25 14.96
CA LYS A 116 10.04 -2.50 14.06
C LYS A 116 10.44 -3.34 12.85
N LEU A 117 11.11 -2.70 11.89
CA LEU A 117 11.79 -3.40 10.81
C LEU A 117 13.28 -3.53 11.09
N SER A 118 13.89 -4.58 10.55
CA SER A 118 15.34 -4.65 10.34
C SER A 118 15.64 -5.02 8.90
N VAL A 119 16.68 -4.43 8.35
CA VAL A 119 17.12 -4.66 6.96
C VAL A 119 18.47 -5.32 7.03
N ALA A 120 18.58 -6.49 6.41
CA ALA A 120 19.85 -7.14 6.10
C ALA A 120 20.02 -7.15 4.57
N GLU A 121 21.16 -7.66 4.11
CA GLU A 121 21.47 -7.76 2.68
C GLU A 121 20.42 -8.55 1.89
N ASP A 122 19.93 -9.66 2.45
CA ASP A 122 19.03 -10.59 1.77
C ASP A 122 17.55 -10.35 2.06
N LYS A 123 17.23 -9.79 3.24
CA LYS A 123 15.87 -9.80 3.79
C LYS A 123 15.55 -8.56 4.62
N ILE A 124 14.31 -8.11 4.51
CA ILE A 124 13.66 -7.14 5.40
C ILE A 124 12.81 -7.93 6.39
N ARG A 125 13.07 -7.83 7.70
CA ARG A 125 12.41 -8.62 8.74
C ARG A 125 11.55 -7.75 9.64
N VAL A 126 10.41 -8.28 10.08
CA VAL A 126 9.63 -7.70 11.18
C VAL A 126 10.21 -8.20 12.50
N GLN A 127 10.45 -7.29 13.45
CA GLN A 127 10.95 -7.61 14.77
C GLN A 127 9.95 -7.18 15.84
N GLY A 128 9.59 -8.11 16.74
CA GLY A 128 8.80 -7.83 17.93
C GLY A 128 9.71 -7.70 19.15
N LYS A 129 9.48 -6.71 20.02
CA LYS A 129 10.23 -6.59 21.27
C LYS A 129 9.95 -7.83 22.15
N GLY A 130 11.00 -8.57 22.51
CA GLY A 130 10.88 -9.79 23.32
C GLY A 130 10.19 -10.98 22.62
N LYS A 131 9.95 -10.90 21.30
CA LYS A 131 9.29 -11.96 20.52
C LYS A 131 10.09 -12.23 19.24
N ARG A 132 10.50 -13.48 19.03
CA ARG A 132 11.10 -13.90 17.76
C ARG A 132 10.01 -14.06 16.72
N LEU A 133 10.06 -13.27 15.65
CA LEU A 133 9.13 -13.35 14.53
C LEU A 133 9.88 -13.88 13.31
N ASN A 134 9.34 -14.91 12.67
CA ASN A 134 9.83 -15.38 11.37
C ASN A 134 9.00 -14.75 10.24
N ILE A 135 8.98 -13.41 10.19
CA ILE A 135 8.19 -12.65 9.22
C ILE A 135 9.11 -11.72 8.45
N TYR A 136 9.17 -11.89 7.14
CA TYR A 136 10.14 -11.18 6.31
C TYR A 136 9.74 -11.04 4.86
N TRP A 137 10.41 -10.15 4.15
CA TRP A 137 10.42 -10.09 2.70
C TRP A 137 11.86 -10.33 2.22
N ASP A 138 12.04 -11.15 1.20
CA ASP A 138 13.32 -11.21 0.49
C ASP A 138 13.51 -9.93 -0.32
N VAL A 139 14.69 -9.32 -0.23
CA VAL A 139 15.03 -8.07 -0.95
C VAL A 139 14.85 -8.25 -2.46
N LYS A 140 15.11 -9.45 -2.99
CA LYS A 140 14.87 -9.79 -4.41
C LYS A 140 13.39 -9.65 -4.78
N SER A 141 12.47 -10.12 -3.93
CA SER A 141 11.03 -10.04 -4.15
C SER A 141 10.53 -8.59 -4.04
N VAL A 142 11.07 -7.82 -3.10
CA VAL A 142 10.77 -6.39 -2.96
C VAL A 142 11.24 -5.61 -4.20
N ARG A 143 12.47 -5.85 -4.65
CA ARG A 143 13.04 -5.23 -5.85
C ARG A 143 12.21 -5.58 -7.09
N LYS A 144 11.96 -6.86 -7.33
CA LYS A 144 11.11 -7.29 -8.45
C LYS A 144 9.75 -6.59 -8.43
N LYS A 145 9.11 -6.51 -7.26
CA LYS A 145 7.80 -5.87 -7.12
C LYS A 145 7.85 -4.36 -7.39
N PHE A 146 8.96 -3.71 -7.05
CA PHE A 146 9.21 -2.31 -7.34
C PHE A 146 9.45 -2.10 -8.84
N ASP A 147 10.23 -2.97 -9.49
CA ASP A 147 10.54 -2.86 -10.92
C ASP A 147 9.35 -3.23 -11.84
N ASP A 148 8.45 -4.10 -11.36
CA ASP A 148 7.19 -4.43 -12.06
C ASP A 148 6.17 -3.27 -12.00
N LYS A 149 6.45 -2.21 -11.23
CA LYS A 149 5.53 -1.12 -10.91
C LYS A 149 5.99 0.25 -11.43
#